data_AF-A0A8T0HL31-F1
#
_entry.id   AF-A0A8T0HL31-F1
#
_cell.length_a   1.000
_cell.length_b   1.000
_cell.length_c   1.000
_cell.angle_alpha   90.00
_cell.angle_beta   90.00
_cell.angle_gamma   90.00
#
_symmetry.space_group_name_H-M   'P 1'
#
loop_
_entity.id
_entity.type
_entity.pdbx_description
1 polymer ?
#
loop_
_entity_poly.entity_id
_entity_poly.type
_entity_poly.pdbx_seq_one_letter_code
_entity_poly.pdbx_strand_id
1 'polypeptide(L)'
;MTTQSSRNITIGEANKLEGDTNWSVWKIKMRALLRKEKLWEITENKIEPVAFLVTIGRLTNVTAVKLAEDKAVAVDAILSSVKDSIVLDLAALDDPADSSAKLKQKFESTDPSQIVLVSGQIHSMKMKEGQWRNIFVMQKT
;
A
#
# COMPACT_ATOMS: atom_id res chain seq x y z
N MET A 1 -15.47 -24.17 -12.66
CA MET A 1 -14.06 -23.77 -12.47
C MET A 1 -14.01 -22.26 -12.59
N THR A 2 -13.95 -21.56 -11.46
CA THR A 2 -13.99 -20.09 -11.42
C THR A 2 -12.56 -19.58 -11.44
N THR A 3 -12.22 -18.79 -12.44
CA THR A 3 -10.90 -18.17 -12.61
C THR A 3 -10.61 -17.25 -11.43
N GLN A 4 -9.69 -17.69 -10.57
CA GLN A 4 -9.08 -16.89 -9.51
C GLN A 4 -8.31 -15.76 -10.19
N SER A 5 -8.85 -14.55 -10.19
CA SER A 5 -8.11 -13.36 -10.60
C SER A 5 -7.04 -13.12 -9.54
N SER A 6 -5.83 -13.59 -9.81
CA SER A 6 -4.66 -13.33 -8.96
C SER A 6 -4.44 -11.82 -8.94
N ARG A 7 -4.95 -11.16 -7.90
CA ARG A 7 -4.71 -9.75 -7.63
C ARG A 7 -3.21 -9.58 -7.35
N ASN A 8 -2.46 -9.28 -8.41
CA ASN A 8 -1.02 -9.11 -8.33
C ASN A 8 -0.72 -7.62 -8.16
N ILE A 9 -0.58 -7.18 -6.91
CA ILE A 9 -0.22 -5.80 -6.59
C ILE A 9 1.31 -5.75 -6.56
N THR A 10 1.90 -5.08 -7.54
CA THR A 10 3.35 -4.96 -7.64
C THR A 10 3.79 -3.51 -7.64
N ILE A 11 4.93 -3.28 -6.99
CA ILE A 11 5.66 -2.03 -7.07
C ILE A 11 6.95 -2.31 -7.87
N GLY A 12 7.33 -1.41 -8.77
CA GLY A 12 8.59 -1.56 -9.51
C GLY A 12 9.80 -1.54 -8.57
N GLU A 13 10.87 -2.27 -8.91
CA GLU A 13 12.05 -2.46 -8.05
C GLU A 13 12.65 -1.15 -7.50
N ALA A 14 12.69 -0.10 -8.33
CA ALA A 14 13.16 1.25 -7.97
C ALA A 14 12.27 1.99 -6.96
N ASN A 15 11.12 1.42 -6.62
CA ASN A 15 10.12 2.02 -5.73
C ASN A 15 9.93 1.22 -4.44
N LYS A 16 10.66 0.11 -4.26
CA LYS A 16 10.59 -0.69 -3.04
C LYS A 16 11.07 0.13 -1.84
N LEU A 17 10.52 -0.16 -0.67
CA LEU A 17 10.99 0.46 0.57
C LEU A 17 12.43 0.00 0.85
N GLU A 18 13.33 0.95 1.02
CA GLU A 18 14.75 0.68 1.33
C GLU A 18 15.11 1.21 2.73
N GLY A 19 14.42 2.27 3.17
CA GLY A 19 14.64 2.86 4.48
C GLY A 19 13.76 4.07 4.74
N ASP A 20 14.15 4.86 5.72
CA ASP A 20 13.51 6.12 6.12
C ASP A 20 13.48 7.16 4.99
N THR A 21 14.55 7.23 4.19
CA THR A 21 14.70 8.21 3.10
C THR A 21 13.60 8.14 2.03
N ASN A 22 13.03 6.96 1.80
CA ASN A 22 11.97 6.76 0.81
C ASN A 22 10.63 6.31 1.40
N TRP A 23 10.50 6.29 2.73
CA TRP A 23 9.29 5.91 3.47
C TRP A 23 8.04 6.66 3.03
N SER A 24 8.09 8.00 3.04
CA SER A 24 6.92 8.85 2.73
C SER A 24 6.42 8.63 1.31
N VAL A 25 7.35 8.48 0.35
CA VAL A 25 7.01 8.22 -1.06
C VAL A 25 6.44 6.82 -1.24
N TRP A 26 7.06 5.81 -0.59
CA TRP A 26 6.57 4.44 -0.60
C TRP A 26 5.15 4.34 -0.01
N LYS A 27 4.90 4.97 1.14
CA LYS A 27 3.60 4.97 1.82
C LYS A 27 2.50 5.55 0.94
N ILE A 28 2.77 6.64 0.22
CA ILE A 28 1.82 7.24 -0.73
C ILE A 28 1.50 6.27 -1.88
N LYS A 29 2.52 5.61 -2.45
CA LYS A 29 2.34 4.64 -3.54
C LYS A 29 1.56 3.41 -3.10
N MET A 30 1.93 2.81 -1.98
CA MET A 30 1.23 1.66 -1.42
C MET A 30 -0.22 1.99 -1.06
N ARG A 31 -0.47 3.17 -0.50
CA ARG A 31 -1.83 3.65 -0.27
C ARG A 31 -2.65 3.71 -1.56
N ALA A 32 -2.09 4.24 -2.64
CA ALA A 32 -2.79 4.31 -3.93
C ALA A 32 -3.08 2.91 -4.51
N LEU A 33 -2.10 2.00 -4.46
CA LEU A 33 -2.23 0.62 -4.95
C LEU A 33 -3.28 -0.16 -4.16
N LEU A 34 -3.18 -0.17 -2.83
CA LEU A 34 -4.11 -0.91 -1.97
C LEU A 34 -5.53 -0.32 -1.99
N ARG A 35 -5.69 0.99 -2.17
CA ARG A 35 -7.03 1.60 -2.33
C ARG A 35 -7.73 1.17 -3.61
N LYS A 36 -6.98 0.98 -4.71
CA LYS A 36 -7.53 0.48 -5.98
C LYS A 36 -8.19 -0.90 -5.78
N GLU A 37 -7.58 -1.73 -4.94
CA GLU A 37 -8.04 -3.09 -4.61
C GLU A 37 -8.93 -3.16 -3.36
N LYS A 38 -9.27 -2.01 -2.75
CA LYS A 38 -10.05 -1.89 -1.50
C LYS A 38 -9.41 -2.57 -0.27
N LEU A 39 -8.09 -2.71 -0.25
CA LEU A 39 -7.31 -3.38 0.81
C LEU A 39 -6.66 -2.40 1.80
N TRP A 40 -6.69 -1.10 1.53
CA TRP A 40 -6.01 -0.12 2.38
C TRP A 40 -6.54 -0.13 3.83
N GLU A 41 -7.85 -0.26 4.01
CA GLU A 41 -8.47 -0.19 5.34
C GLU A 41 -8.06 -1.37 6.25
N ILE A 42 -7.94 -2.58 5.70
CA ILE A 42 -7.45 -3.76 6.44
C ILE A 42 -5.93 -3.71 6.71
N THR A 43 -5.20 -2.86 5.97
CA THR A 43 -3.76 -2.66 6.14
C THR A 43 -3.46 -1.60 7.19
N GLU A 44 -4.35 -0.61 7.38
CA GLU A 44 -4.18 0.41 8.40
C GLU A 44 -4.84 0.06 9.73
N ASN A 45 -5.88 -0.76 9.69
CA ASN A 45 -6.65 -1.13 10.86
C ASN A 45 -6.67 -2.65 11.01
N LYS A 46 -6.46 -3.12 12.24
CA LYS A 46 -6.64 -4.53 12.57
C LYS A 46 -8.13 -4.85 12.51
N ILE A 47 -8.54 -5.48 11.41
CA ILE A 47 -9.93 -5.89 11.19
C ILE A 47 -10.04 -7.38 11.48
N GLU A 48 -10.79 -7.73 12.51
CA GLU A 48 -11.15 -9.11 12.81
C GLU A 48 -12.45 -9.48 12.08
N PRO A 49 -12.61 -10.74 11.66
CA PRO A 49 -13.90 -11.21 11.17
C PRO A 49 -14.94 -11.01 12.27
N VAL A 50 -16.01 -10.28 11.96
CA VAL A 50 -17.11 -10.07 12.90
C VAL A 50 -17.71 -11.43 13.24
N ALA A 51 -17.40 -11.93 14.44
CA ALA A 51 -17.93 -13.18 14.97
C ALA A 51 -19.37 -13.00 15.43
N PHE A 52 -20.30 -12.66 14.53
CA PHE A 52 -21.71 -12.68 14.86
C PHE A 52 -22.20 -14.13 14.83
N LEU A 53 -22.71 -14.56 15.98
CA LEU A 53 -23.07 -15.94 16.32
C LEU A 53 -23.97 -16.60 15.26
N VAL A 54 -23.55 -17.79 14.85
CA VAL A 54 -24.33 -18.98 14.46
C VAL A 54 -25.82 -18.71 14.19
N THR A 55 -26.20 -18.44 12.94
CA THR A 55 -27.53 -18.87 12.44
C THR A 55 -27.64 -19.02 10.92
N ILE A 56 -26.66 -18.61 10.11
CA ILE A 56 -26.72 -18.77 8.63
C ILE A 56 -25.32 -19.16 8.10
N GLY A 57 -24.93 -20.42 8.29
CA GLY A 57 -23.58 -20.96 8.06
C GLY A 57 -22.99 -20.87 6.65
N ARG A 58 -23.65 -20.20 5.70
CA ARG A 58 -23.12 -19.98 4.35
C ARG A 58 -22.72 -18.53 4.07
N LEU A 59 -23.28 -17.54 4.76
CA LEU A 59 -23.00 -16.13 4.49
C LEU A 59 -21.82 -15.58 5.30
N THR A 60 -21.67 -16.02 6.56
CA THR A 60 -20.58 -15.62 7.47
C THR A 60 -19.23 -16.25 7.11
N ASN A 61 -19.25 -17.49 6.62
CA ASN A 61 -18.04 -18.16 6.16
C ASN A 61 -17.47 -17.50 4.90
N VAL A 62 -18.33 -17.01 3.99
CA VAL A 62 -17.89 -16.32 2.77
C VAL A 62 -17.23 -14.98 3.10
N THR A 63 -17.72 -14.23 4.09
CA THR A 63 -17.07 -12.97 4.51
C THR A 63 -15.76 -13.19 5.25
N ALA A 64 -15.66 -14.22 6.10
CA ALA A 64 -14.42 -14.57 6.79
C ALA A 64 -13.35 -15.10 5.82
N VAL A 65 -13.72 -15.98 4.88
CA VAL A 65 -12.81 -16.48 3.83
C VAL A 65 -12.33 -15.34 2.95
N LYS A 66 -13.23 -14.46 2.51
CA LYS A 66 -12.85 -13.29 1.71
C LYS A 66 -11.92 -12.33 2.46
N LEU A 67 -12.16 -12.10 3.75
CA LEU A 67 -11.28 -11.28 4.58
C LEU A 67 -9.89 -11.92 4.70
N ALA A 68 -9.81 -13.24 4.89
CA ALA A 68 -8.54 -13.95 4.93
C ALA A 68 -7.78 -13.86 3.59
N GLU A 69 -8.49 -14.02 2.46
CA GLU A 69 -7.92 -13.82 1.12
C GLU A 69 -7.42 -12.38 0.93
N ASP A 70 -8.21 -11.38 1.31
CA ASP A 70 -7.85 -9.97 1.23
C ASP A 70 -6.63 -9.64 2.10
N LYS A 71 -6.53 -10.23 3.30
CA LYS A 71 -5.35 -10.11 4.17
C LYS A 71 -4.11 -10.74 3.55
N ALA A 72 -4.22 -11.94 2.99
CA ALA A 72 -3.11 -12.60 2.32
C ALA A 72 -2.59 -11.79 1.13
N VAL A 73 -3.49 -11.23 0.30
CA VAL A 73 -3.11 -10.34 -0.81
C VAL A 73 -2.43 -9.07 -0.30
N ALA A 74 -2.92 -8.49 0.79
CA ALA A 74 -2.31 -7.29 1.37
C ALA A 74 -0.91 -7.57 1.94
N VAL A 75 -0.71 -8.70 2.63
CA VAL A 75 0.60 -9.12 3.15
C VAL A 75 1.58 -9.35 2.00
N ASP A 76 1.18 -10.09 0.96
CA ASP A 76 2.02 -10.33 -0.22
C ASP A 76 2.40 -9.01 -0.94
N ALA A 77 1.44 -8.09 -1.06
CA ALA A 77 1.68 -6.76 -1.61
C ALA A 77 2.70 -5.96 -0.77
N ILE A 78 2.65 -6.06 0.57
CA ILE A 78 3.61 -5.41 1.45
C ILE A 78 4.98 -6.06 1.28
N LEU A 79 5.10 -7.38 1.40
CA LEU A 79 6.37 -8.11 1.31
C LEU A 79 7.05 -7.92 -0.05
N SER A 80 6.31 -7.97 -1.15
CA SER A 80 6.83 -7.71 -2.49
C SER A 80 7.20 -6.25 -2.74
N SER A 81 6.76 -5.33 -1.88
CA SER A 81 7.02 -3.89 -2.00
C SER A 81 8.18 -3.36 -1.16
N VAL A 82 8.87 -4.23 -0.41
CA VAL A 82 10.04 -3.85 0.40
C VAL A 82 11.29 -4.58 -0.09
N LYS A 83 12.48 -4.05 0.22
CA LYS A 83 13.75 -4.75 -0.04
C LYS A 83 13.91 -5.95 0.89
N ASP A 84 14.69 -6.94 0.45
CA ASP A 84 14.93 -8.19 1.17
C ASP A 84 15.42 -7.99 2.61
N SER A 85 16.20 -6.92 2.84
CA SER A 85 16.67 -6.52 4.18
C SER A 85 15.55 -6.17 5.16
N ILE A 86 14.38 -5.79 4.66
CA ILE A 86 13.17 -5.47 5.44
C ILE A 86 12.19 -6.65 5.44
N VAL A 87 12.17 -7.48 4.38
CA VAL A 87 11.31 -8.67 4.29
C VAL A 87 11.49 -9.57 5.52
N LEU A 88 12.72 -9.79 5.97
CA LEU A 88 13.01 -10.64 7.13
C LEU A 88 12.35 -10.15 8.42
N ASP A 89 12.18 -8.83 8.58
CA ASP A 89 11.52 -8.24 9.75
C ASP A 89 9.99 -8.38 9.71
N LEU A 90 9.43 -8.61 8.52
CA LEU A 90 7.99 -8.68 8.28
C LEU A 90 7.49 -10.11 8.05
N ALA A 91 8.35 -11.04 7.67
CA ALA A 91 7.96 -12.41 7.28
C ALA A 91 7.27 -13.22 8.40
N ALA A 92 7.44 -12.82 9.67
CA ALA A 92 6.77 -13.43 10.81
C ALA A 92 5.39 -12.83 11.12
N LEU A 93 4.93 -11.84 10.34
CA LEU A 93 3.68 -11.12 10.57
C LEU A 93 2.64 -11.54 9.52
N ASP A 94 1.63 -12.29 9.96
CA ASP A 94 0.56 -12.79 9.09
C ASP A 94 -0.60 -11.79 8.90
N ASP A 95 -0.57 -10.66 9.62
CA ASP A 95 -1.58 -9.61 9.52
C ASP A 95 -1.00 -8.35 8.84
N PRO A 96 -1.68 -7.80 7.81
CA PRO A 96 -1.19 -6.62 7.11
C PRO A 96 -1.17 -5.37 8.01
N ALA A 97 -2.06 -5.28 9.01
CA ALA A 97 -2.04 -4.18 9.97
C ALA A 97 -0.83 -4.25 10.90
N ASP A 98 -0.45 -5.46 11.33
CA ASP A 98 0.75 -5.66 12.15
C ASP A 98 2.02 -5.34 11.34
N SER A 99 2.07 -5.73 10.05
CA SER A 99 3.14 -5.34 9.12
C SER A 99 3.22 -3.82 8.93
N SER A 100 2.10 -3.15 8.71
CA SER A 100 2.03 -1.68 8.59
C SER A 100 2.49 -0.99 9.87
N ALA A 101 2.04 -1.46 11.04
CA ALA A 101 2.45 -0.91 12.32
C ALA A 101 3.96 -1.04 12.56
N LYS A 102 4.55 -2.19 12.22
CA LYS A 102 6.00 -2.42 12.32
C LYS A 102 6.79 -1.45 11.43
N LEU A 103 6.33 -1.27 10.19
CA LEU A 103 6.96 -0.33 9.25
C LEU A 103 6.87 1.12 9.73
N LYS A 104 5.72 1.54 10.26
CA LYS A 104 5.55 2.86 10.89
C LYS A 104 6.50 3.03 12.07
N GLN A 105 6.56 2.06 12.98
CA GLN A 105 7.49 2.10 14.11
C GLN A 105 8.95 2.30 13.65
N LYS A 106 9.33 1.68 12.53
CA LYS A 106 10.71 1.68 12.04
C LYS A 106 11.08 2.94 11.23
N PHE A 107 10.13 3.49 10.46
CA PHE A 107 10.44 4.50 9.44
C PHE A 107 9.59 5.77 9.51
N GLU A 108 8.52 5.77 10.31
CA GLU A 108 7.72 6.98 10.51
C GLU A 108 8.51 7.95 11.38
N SER A 109 9.24 8.86 10.73
CA SER A 109 9.81 10.01 11.40
C SER A 109 8.68 10.83 12.02
N THR A 110 8.84 11.19 13.29
CA THR A 110 7.92 12.05 14.01
C THR A 110 8.00 13.50 13.53
N ASP A 111 8.91 13.83 12.59
CA ASP A 111 9.12 15.18 12.08
C ASP A 111 8.13 15.54 10.94
N PRO A 112 7.14 16.41 11.21
CA PRO A 112 6.12 16.79 10.22
C PRO A 112 6.68 17.55 9.01
N SER A 113 7.89 18.10 9.13
CA SER A 113 8.52 18.93 8.08
C SER A 113 8.82 18.14 6.79
N GLN A 114 9.12 16.84 6.91
CA GLN A 114 9.43 15.95 5.79
C GLN A 114 8.19 15.70 4.89
N ILE A 115 6.99 15.65 5.47
CA ILE A 115 5.73 15.43 4.73
C ILE A 115 5.41 16.65 3.85
N VAL A 116 5.65 17.85 4.39
CA VAL A 116 5.48 19.12 3.67
C VAL A 116 6.48 19.23 2.52
N LEU A 117 7.73 18.83 2.76
CA LEU A 117 8.78 18.83 1.73
C LEU A 117 8.42 17.91 0.55
N VAL A 118 8.01 16.66 0.82
CA VAL A 118 7.63 15.70 -0.23
C VAL A 118 6.38 16.14 -0.97
N SER A 119 5.38 16.70 -0.27
CA SER A 119 4.17 17.25 -0.91
C SER A 119 4.51 18.43 -1.83
N GLY A 120 5.44 19.29 -1.40
CA GLY A 120 5.98 20.38 -2.21
C GLY A 120 6.72 19.86 -3.45
N GLN A 121 7.58 18.85 -3.30
CA GLN A 121 8.29 18.23 -4.43
C GLN A 121 7.34 17.61 -5.46
N ILE A 122 6.31 16.88 -5.01
CA ILE A 122 5.27 16.32 -5.89
C ILE A 122 4.51 17.43 -6.63
N HIS A 123 4.16 18.52 -5.93
CA HIS A 123 3.48 19.66 -6.54
C HIS A 123 4.36 20.37 -7.59
N SER A 124 5.64 20.59 -7.28
CA SER A 124 6.61 21.17 -8.20
C SER A 124 6.89 20.28 -9.41
N MET A 125 6.89 18.96 -9.25
CA MET A 125 7.01 18.01 -10.36
C MET A 125 5.81 18.08 -11.31
N LYS A 126 4.57 18.14 -10.78
CA LYS A 126 3.35 18.31 -11.58
C LYS A 126 3.32 19.65 -12.33
N MET A 127 3.77 20.73 -11.69
CA MET A 127 3.89 22.05 -12.32
C MET A 127 4.88 22.05 -13.49
N LYS A 128 6.04 21.39 -13.33
CA LYS A 128 7.03 21.23 -14.41
C LYS A 128 6.45 20.42 -15.57
N GLU A 129 5.75 19.32 -15.31
CA GLU A 129 5.11 18.50 -16.36
C GLU A 129 4.06 19.28 -17.17
N GLY A 130 3.31 20.19 -16.54
CA GLY A 130 2.39 21.11 -17.23
C GLY A 130 3.10 22.17 -18.08
N GLN A 131 4.26 22.68 -17.64
CA GLN A 131 5.05 23.63 -18.42
C GLN A 131 5.64 22.99 -19.69
N TRP A 132 6.12 21.76 -19.62
CA TRP A 132 6.59 21.03 -20.82
C TRP A 132 5.48 20.82 -21.85
N ARG A 133 4.24 20.54 -21.40
CA ARG A 133 3.08 20.44 -22.30
C ARG A 133 2.77 21.76 -23.00
N ASN A 134 2.85 22.89 -22.29
CA ASN A 134 2.57 24.20 -22.88
C ASN A 134 3.64 24.66 -23.88
N ILE A 135 4.92 24.35 -23.63
CA ILE A 135 6.02 24.66 -24.56
C ILE A 135 5.91 23.83 -25.84
N PHE A 136 5.52 22.55 -25.73
CA PHE A 136 5.34 21.69 -26.91
C PHE A 136 4.13 22.07 -27.77
N VAL A 137 3.10 22.67 -27.19
CA VAL A 137 1.93 23.18 -27.93
C VAL A 137 2.24 24.50 -28.64
N MET A 138 3.15 25.33 -28.12
CA MET A 138 3.52 26.61 -28.74
C MET A 138 4.52 26.51 -29.90
N GLN A 139 5.15 25.34 -30.15
CA GLN A 139 6.04 25.14 -31.31
C GLN A 139 5.36 24.47 -32.52
N LYS A 140 4.03 24.36 -32.53
CA LYS A 140 3.24 23.74 -33.61
C LYS A 140 2.22 24.67 -34.29
N THR A 141 2.46 25.97 -34.23
CA THR A 141 1.74 27.00 -35.00
C THR A 141 2.72 27.84 -35.76
#